data_AF-A0A2W5SRY7-F1
#
_entry.id   AF-A0A2W5SRY7-F1
#
_cell.length_a   1.000
_cell.length_b   1.000
_cell.length_c   1.000
_cell.angle_alpha   90.00
_cell.angle_beta   90.00
_cell.angle_gamma   90.00
#
_symmetry.space_group_name_H-M   'P 1'
#
loop_
_entity.id
_entity.type
_entity.pdbx_description
1 polymer ?
#
loop_
_entity_poly.entity_id
_entity_poly.type
_entity_poly.pdbx_seq_one_letter_code
_entity_poly.pdbx_strand_id
1 'polypeptide(L)'
;MKRTLFLALTLLAGFALAQQARYPDLQKAQTLLAQKKYDAALKALDAAEKKGGLDREALLTLLESRGLALASLNKLDDAEKNFRSVLALDGRRDLSGKYQGKVNTVIAAAKDWYAKNGGIELGALEPGAENGRVKQISLFVKNDPLKLITHIRFYVRADGGAWKPLDTTVANDAAAVDVDASTIEWWAAALTEKQDQLMFLASAGRPVKQTAPAAAPVAVAKNDAPKEAVLTPEPKVTPVEDVRETTTTAMSPVRGVGIGFLVAGAVAAGVGTYFGISANTAATNIRASLMNGGYDPNALYQQDQARITQSTIANALLIGAGALGVTGLILIIVGKDVVVSPNANGGATVSGRF
;
A
#
# COMPACT_ATOMS: atom_id res chain seq x y z
N MET A 1 39.80 -15.46 3.49
CA MET A 1 38.64 -14.58 3.73
C MET A 1 37.47 -14.97 2.81
N LYS A 2 36.55 -15.86 3.24
CA LYS A 2 35.41 -16.34 2.41
C LYS A 2 34.15 -16.69 3.25
N ARG A 3 33.76 -15.87 4.24
CA ARG A 3 32.59 -16.17 5.12
C ARG A 3 31.61 -15.02 5.38
N THR A 4 31.86 -13.81 4.87
CA THR A 4 31.07 -12.60 5.20
C THR A 4 29.96 -12.23 4.21
N LEU A 5 29.82 -12.92 3.07
CA LEU A 5 28.87 -12.53 2.00
C LEU A 5 27.48 -13.21 2.07
N PHE A 6 27.22 -14.06 3.06
CA PHE A 6 25.97 -14.86 3.11
C PHE A 6 24.84 -14.26 3.97
N LEU A 7 25.08 -13.12 4.64
CA LEU A 7 24.16 -12.60 5.68
C LEU A 7 23.15 -11.56 5.19
N ALA A 8 23.29 -11.02 3.98
CA ALA A 8 22.46 -9.93 3.48
C ALA A 8 21.21 -10.37 2.68
N LEU A 9 21.21 -11.60 2.15
CA LEU A 9 20.13 -12.09 1.27
C LEU A 9 18.92 -12.67 2.03
N THR A 10 19.07 -12.99 3.32
CA THR A 10 18.03 -13.63 4.15
C THR A 10 16.97 -12.68 4.67
N LEU A 11 17.25 -11.37 4.75
CA LEU A 11 16.35 -10.38 5.37
C LEU A 11 15.15 -9.97 4.50
N LEU A 12 15.29 -9.98 3.16
CA LEU A 12 14.21 -9.54 2.26
C LEU A 12 13.13 -10.61 2.02
N ALA A 13 13.48 -11.90 2.11
CA ALA A 13 12.51 -12.99 1.98
C ALA A 13 11.54 -13.09 3.18
N GLY A 14 11.94 -12.60 4.36
CA GLY A 14 11.17 -12.73 5.59
C GLY A 14 9.83 -11.99 5.60
N PHE A 15 9.73 -10.82 4.97
CA PHE A 15 8.53 -9.99 5.02
C PHE A 15 7.35 -10.57 4.22
N ALA A 16 7.61 -11.14 3.04
CA ALA A 16 6.57 -11.79 2.24
C ALA A 16 6.03 -13.06 2.93
N LEU A 17 6.91 -13.85 3.56
CA LEU A 17 6.54 -15.04 4.33
C LEU A 17 5.72 -14.68 5.58
N ALA A 18 6.05 -13.57 6.25
CA ALA A 18 5.31 -13.11 7.45
C ALA A 18 3.86 -12.72 7.13
N GLN A 19 3.59 -12.10 5.97
CA GLN A 19 2.21 -11.84 5.53
C GLN A 19 1.47 -13.12 5.13
N GLN A 20 2.14 -14.06 4.42
CA GLN A 20 1.53 -15.35 4.05
C GLN A 20 1.11 -16.17 5.27
N ALA A 21 1.94 -16.20 6.32
CA ALA A 21 1.63 -16.91 7.56
C ALA A 21 0.40 -16.36 8.32
N ARG A 22 0.03 -15.09 8.11
CA ARG A 22 -1.07 -14.43 8.82
C ARG A 22 -2.46 -14.88 8.33
N TYR A 23 -2.59 -15.23 7.05
CA TYR A 23 -3.88 -15.54 6.41
C TYR A 23 -3.82 -16.84 5.57
N PRO A 24 -3.57 -18.01 6.20
CA PRO A 24 -3.30 -19.26 5.48
C PRO A 24 -4.47 -19.74 4.60
N ASP A 25 -5.72 -19.48 5.00
CA ASP A 25 -6.90 -19.85 4.20
C ASP A 25 -7.07 -18.96 2.96
N LEU A 26 -6.67 -17.68 3.03
CA LEU A 26 -6.65 -16.78 1.88
C LEU A 26 -5.57 -17.19 0.88
N GLN A 27 -4.36 -17.55 1.35
CA GLN A 27 -3.29 -18.10 0.52
C GLN A 27 -3.72 -19.42 -0.14
N LYS A 28 -4.40 -20.31 0.61
CA LYS A 28 -5.00 -21.55 0.08
C LYS A 28 -6.04 -21.25 -0.99
N ALA A 29 -6.91 -20.26 -0.79
CA ALA A 29 -7.88 -19.84 -1.79
C ALA A 29 -7.21 -19.36 -3.08
N GLN A 30 -6.21 -18.48 -2.99
CA GLN A 30 -5.43 -18.02 -4.15
C GLN A 30 -4.78 -19.19 -4.91
N THR A 31 -4.21 -20.15 -4.17
CA THR A 31 -3.63 -21.37 -4.75
C THR A 31 -4.68 -22.21 -5.50
N LEU A 32 -5.89 -22.31 -4.96
CA LEU A 32 -7.01 -23.03 -5.59
C LEU A 32 -7.57 -22.27 -6.81
N LEU A 33 -7.58 -20.93 -6.80
CA LEU A 33 -7.92 -20.11 -7.96
C LEU A 33 -6.94 -20.29 -9.11
N ALA A 34 -5.62 -20.31 -8.83
CA ALA A 34 -4.60 -20.59 -9.84
C ALA A 34 -4.78 -21.99 -10.47
N GLN A 35 -5.28 -22.96 -9.68
CA GLN A 35 -5.66 -24.30 -10.15
C GLN A 35 -7.06 -24.38 -10.79
N LYS A 36 -7.78 -23.26 -10.95
CA LYS A 36 -9.17 -23.17 -11.44
C LYS A 36 -10.20 -23.98 -10.63
N LYS A 37 -9.90 -24.28 -9.36
CA LYS A 37 -10.78 -25.04 -8.44
C LYS A 37 -11.72 -24.09 -7.69
N TYR A 38 -12.60 -23.42 -8.43
CA TYR A 38 -13.39 -22.29 -7.92
C TYR A 38 -14.24 -22.61 -6.68
N ASP A 39 -14.97 -23.73 -6.64
CA ASP A 39 -15.76 -24.12 -5.45
C ASP A 39 -14.90 -24.41 -4.21
N ALA A 40 -13.71 -24.97 -4.41
CA ALA A 40 -12.77 -25.20 -3.31
C ALA A 40 -12.13 -23.88 -2.83
N ALA A 41 -11.86 -22.95 -3.76
CA ALA A 41 -11.40 -21.61 -3.42
C ALA A 41 -12.45 -20.85 -2.62
N LEU A 42 -13.74 -20.89 -2.99
CA LEU A 42 -14.82 -20.27 -2.22
C LEU A 42 -14.86 -20.78 -0.78
N LYS A 43 -14.82 -22.10 -0.56
CA LYS A 43 -14.78 -22.68 0.80
C LYS A 43 -13.58 -22.19 1.63
N ALA A 44 -12.44 -21.90 1.00
CA ALA A 44 -11.27 -21.35 1.68
C ALA A 44 -11.41 -19.83 1.94
N LEU A 45 -12.05 -19.07 1.04
CA LEU A 45 -12.38 -17.66 1.26
C LEU A 45 -13.40 -17.50 2.40
N ASP A 46 -14.41 -18.37 2.46
CA ASP A 46 -15.41 -18.39 3.53
C ASP A 46 -14.77 -18.73 4.88
N ALA A 47 -13.77 -19.62 4.91
CA ALA A 47 -12.99 -19.91 6.11
C ALA A 47 -12.12 -18.73 6.56
N ALA A 48 -11.52 -17.99 5.61
CA ALA A 48 -10.77 -16.77 5.91
C ALA A 48 -11.69 -15.66 6.45
N GLU A 49 -12.82 -15.40 5.78
CA GLU A 49 -13.81 -14.40 6.19
C GLU A 49 -14.49 -14.75 7.52
N LYS A 50 -14.65 -16.03 7.86
CA LYS A 50 -15.20 -16.45 9.17
C LYS A 50 -14.25 -16.15 10.33
N LYS A 51 -12.93 -16.07 10.09
CA LYS A 51 -11.94 -15.74 11.13
C LYS A 51 -11.94 -14.26 11.49
N GLY A 52 -12.33 -13.38 10.57
CA GLY A 52 -12.30 -11.94 10.77
C GLY A 52 -10.87 -11.39 10.93
N GLY A 53 -10.77 -10.15 11.40
CA GLY A 53 -9.49 -9.49 11.67
C GLY A 53 -8.58 -9.34 10.45
N LEU A 54 -9.15 -9.34 9.24
CA LEU A 54 -8.42 -9.10 8.00
C LEU A 54 -7.98 -7.64 7.95
N ASP A 55 -6.71 -7.39 7.63
CA ASP A 55 -6.29 -6.03 7.24
C ASP A 55 -6.91 -5.65 5.88
N ARG A 56 -6.86 -4.37 5.53
CA ARG A 56 -7.54 -3.83 4.35
C ARG A 56 -7.11 -4.50 3.04
N GLU A 57 -5.83 -4.82 2.89
CA GLU A 57 -5.35 -5.48 1.66
C GLU A 57 -5.75 -6.97 1.63
N ALA A 58 -5.74 -7.65 2.77
CA ALA A 58 -6.25 -9.02 2.88
C ALA A 58 -7.76 -9.07 2.57
N LEU A 59 -8.55 -8.11 3.08
CA LEU A 59 -9.99 -8.00 2.80
C LEU A 59 -10.27 -7.70 1.32
N LEU A 60 -9.61 -6.69 0.74
CA LEU A 60 -9.71 -6.37 -0.70
C LEU A 60 -9.35 -7.59 -1.56
N THR A 61 -8.28 -8.30 -1.19
CA THR A 61 -7.84 -9.52 -1.88
C THR A 61 -8.86 -10.66 -1.76
N LEU A 62 -9.50 -10.83 -0.59
CA LEU A 62 -10.56 -11.81 -0.38
C LEU A 62 -11.77 -11.51 -1.26
N LEU A 63 -12.24 -10.27 -1.28
CA LEU A 63 -13.40 -9.84 -2.06
C LEU A 63 -13.14 -9.96 -3.57
N GLU A 64 -11.98 -9.51 -4.07
CA GLU A 64 -11.57 -9.65 -5.48
C GLU A 64 -11.47 -11.13 -5.89
N SER A 65 -10.87 -11.97 -5.03
CA SER A 65 -10.77 -13.42 -5.22
C SER A 65 -12.14 -14.11 -5.24
N ARG A 66 -13.07 -13.70 -4.37
CA ARG A 66 -14.43 -14.23 -4.30
C ARG A 66 -15.25 -13.82 -5.52
N GLY A 67 -15.18 -12.55 -5.93
CA GLY A 67 -15.79 -12.05 -7.16
C GLY A 67 -15.35 -12.84 -8.40
N LEU A 68 -14.04 -13.08 -8.53
CA LEU A 68 -13.48 -13.89 -9.62
C LEU A 68 -13.99 -15.34 -9.61
N ALA A 69 -14.02 -16.00 -8.45
CA ALA A 69 -14.54 -17.37 -8.32
C ALA A 69 -16.03 -17.46 -8.70
N LEU A 70 -16.85 -16.56 -8.17
CA LEU A 70 -18.29 -16.52 -8.42
C LEU A 70 -18.59 -16.27 -9.91
N ALA A 71 -17.92 -15.31 -10.54
CA ALA A 71 -18.09 -15.03 -11.96
C ALA A 71 -17.65 -16.22 -12.84
N SER A 72 -16.57 -16.92 -12.45
CA SER A 72 -16.10 -18.13 -13.14
C SER A 72 -17.09 -19.30 -13.02
N LEU A 73 -17.88 -19.34 -11.94
CA LEU A 73 -19.00 -20.27 -11.72
C LEU A 73 -20.35 -19.74 -12.25
N ASN A 74 -20.33 -18.68 -13.07
CA ASN A 74 -21.52 -18.04 -13.65
C ASN A 74 -22.53 -17.48 -12.61
N LYS A 75 -22.09 -17.22 -11.37
CA LYS A 75 -22.86 -16.56 -10.30
C LYS A 75 -22.65 -15.05 -10.37
N LEU A 76 -23.16 -14.42 -11.42
CA LEU A 76 -22.79 -13.06 -11.82
C LEU A 76 -23.22 -12.00 -10.80
N ASP A 77 -24.43 -12.08 -10.25
CA ASP A 77 -24.95 -11.10 -9.29
C ASP A 77 -24.14 -11.07 -7.98
N ASP A 78 -23.77 -12.25 -7.47
CA ASP A 78 -22.94 -12.35 -6.26
C ASP A 78 -21.49 -11.94 -6.53
N ALA A 79 -20.98 -12.20 -7.73
CA ALA A 79 -19.69 -11.65 -8.15
C ALA A 79 -19.73 -10.12 -8.19
N GLU A 80 -20.81 -9.53 -8.69
CA GLU A 80 -20.98 -8.07 -8.77
C GLU A 80 -20.98 -7.44 -7.38
N LYS A 81 -21.73 -8.00 -6.42
CA LYS A 81 -21.71 -7.54 -5.02
C LYS A 81 -20.29 -7.49 -4.45
N ASN A 82 -19.47 -8.49 -4.73
CA ASN A 82 -18.07 -8.53 -4.27
C ASN A 82 -17.21 -7.45 -4.95
N PHE A 83 -17.33 -7.25 -6.26
CA PHE A 83 -16.60 -6.17 -6.96
C PHE A 83 -17.09 -4.76 -6.57
N ARG A 84 -18.39 -4.58 -6.27
CA ARG A 84 -18.93 -3.35 -5.68
C ARG A 84 -18.29 -3.09 -4.31
N SER A 85 -18.14 -4.10 -3.46
CA SER A 85 -17.42 -3.98 -2.18
C SER A 85 -15.95 -3.61 -2.36
N VAL A 86 -15.25 -4.22 -3.33
CA VAL A 86 -13.87 -3.84 -3.66
C VAL A 86 -13.76 -2.36 -4.04
N LEU A 87 -14.64 -1.86 -4.91
CA LEU A 87 -14.61 -0.46 -5.35
C LEU A 87 -15.10 0.52 -4.28
N ALA A 88 -16.06 0.12 -3.44
CA ALA A 88 -16.50 0.93 -2.30
C ALA A 88 -15.37 1.14 -1.28
N LEU A 89 -14.48 0.15 -1.13
CA LEU A 89 -13.30 0.21 -0.26
C LEU A 89 -12.11 0.90 -0.91
N ASP A 90 -11.87 0.66 -2.20
CA ASP A 90 -10.80 1.29 -2.99
C ASP A 90 -11.26 1.56 -4.43
N GLY A 91 -11.90 2.71 -4.64
CA GLY A 91 -12.39 3.13 -5.94
C GLY A 91 -11.30 3.46 -6.96
N ARG A 92 -10.01 3.43 -6.58
CA ARG A 92 -8.87 3.58 -7.49
C ARG A 92 -8.24 2.23 -7.88
N ARG A 93 -8.71 1.12 -7.32
CA ARG A 93 -8.14 -0.22 -7.59
C ARG A 93 -8.34 -0.57 -9.05
N ASP A 94 -7.25 -0.80 -9.78
CA ASP A 94 -7.36 -1.20 -11.17
C ASP A 94 -7.84 -2.65 -11.28
N LEU A 95 -9.04 -2.81 -11.80
CA LEU A 95 -9.68 -4.09 -12.12
C LEU A 95 -9.74 -4.33 -13.65
N SER A 96 -9.24 -3.40 -14.45
CA SER A 96 -9.28 -3.43 -15.91
C SER A 96 -8.21 -4.37 -16.47
N GLY A 97 -8.47 -5.04 -17.59
CA GLY A 97 -7.46 -5.83 -18.32
C GLY A 97 -6.94 -7.11 -17.65
N LYS A 98 -7.04 -7.22 -16.32
CA LYS A 98 -6.66 -8.41 -15.53
C LYS A 98 -7.50 -9.65 -15.84
N TYR A 99 -8.73 -9.45 -16.27
CA TYR A 99 -9.75 -10.50 -16.39
C TYR A 99 -10.33 -10.55 -17.81
N GLN A 100 -11.03 -11.65 -18.11
CA GLN A 100 -11.57 -11.94 -19.44
C GLN A 100 -13.01 -12.49 -19.35
N GLY A 101 -13.74 -12.42 -20.46
CA GLY A 101 -15.11 -12.93 -20.56
C GLY A 101 -16.07 -12.23 -19.60
N LYS A 102 -17.00 -13.00 -19.01
CA LYS A 102 -18.10 -12.48 -18.18
C LYS A 102 -17.64 -11.68 -16.96
N VAL A 103 -16.42 -11.93 -16.46
CA VAL A 103 -15.83 -11.19 -15.34
C VAL A 103 -15.74 -9.68 -15.66
N ASN A 104 -15.39 -9.31 -16.89
CA ASN A 104 -15.30 -7.90 -17.30
C ASN A 104 -16.68 -7.22 -17.35
N THR A 105 -17.72 -7.94 -17.75
CA THR A 105 -19.11 -7.43 -17.72
C THR A 105 -19.54 -7.11 -16.29
N VAL A 106 -19.23 -8.00 -15.34
CA VAL A 106 -19.53 -7.81 -13.91
C VAL A 106 -18.73 -6.65 -13.32
N ILE A 107 -17.45 -6.51 -13.66
CA ILE A 107 -16.61 -5.38 -13.22
C ILE A 107 -17.11 -4.06 -13.80
N ALA A 108 -17.59 -4.03 -15.05
CA ALA A 108 -18.21 -2.83 -15.63
C ALA A 108 -19.46 -2.41 -14.86
N ALA A 109 -20.38 -3.36 -14.58
CA ALA A 109 -21.57 -3.07 -13.76
C ALA A 109 -21.22 -2.57 -12.35
N ALA A 110 -20.20 -3.15 -11.71
CA ALA A 110 -19.70 -2.69 -10.41
C ALA A 110 -19.12 -1.26 -10.47
N LYS A 111 -18.44 -0.88 -11.57
CA LYS A 111 -17.95 0.49 -11.81
C LYS A 111 -19.09 1.47 -12.07
N ASP A 112 -20.10 1.09 -12.84
CA ASP A 112 -21.29 1.91 -13.08
C ASP A 112 -22.10 2.12 -11.79
N TRP A 113 -22.12 1.13 -10.89
CA TRP A 113 -22.67 1.27 -9.55
C TRP A 113 -21.80 2.22 -8.70
N TYR A 114 -20.48 2.05 -8.67
CA TYR A 114 -19.57 2.92 -7.91
C TYR A 114 -19.66 4.38 -8.36
N ALA A 115 -19.74 4.65 -9.67
CA ALA A 115 -19.89 6.00 -10.22
C ALA A 115 -21.17 6.73 -9.75
N LYS A 116 -22.21 5.97 -9.35
CA LYS A 116 -23.49 6.51 -8.85
C LYS A 116 -23.55 6.61 -7.32
N ASN A 117 -22.85 5.72 -6.60
CA ASN A 117 -22.98 5.56 -5.14
C ASN A 117 -21.74 6.03 -4.36
N GLY A 118 -20.61 6.26 -5.03
CA GLY A 118 -19.34 6.61 -4.41
C GLY A 118 -18.68 5.46 -3.65
N GLY A 119 -17.59 5.79 -2.95
CA GLY A 119 -16.92 4.91 -2.00
C GLY A 119 -17.34 5.18 -0.56
N ILE A 120 -16.84 4.37 0.37
CA ILE A 120 -16.93 4.67 1.79
C ILE A 120 -16.13 5.97 2.06
N GLU A 121 -16.70 6.89 2.83
CA GLU A 121 -16.07 8.15 3.21
C GLU A 121 -16.31 8.46 4.69
N LEU A 122 -15.23 8.83 5.39
CA LEU A 122 -15.22 9.25 6.80
C LEU A 122 -14.76 10.71 6.90
N GLY A 123 -15.30 11.45 7.84
CA GLY A 123 -14.81 12.78 8.22
C GLY A 123 -14.65 12.91 9.74
N ALA A 124 -13.68 13.71 10.17
CA ALA A 124 -13.59 14.11 11.58
C ALA A 124 -14.68 15.14 11.89
N LEU A 125 -15.22 15.10 13.10
CA LEU A 125 -16.08 16.15 13.65
C LEU A 125 -15.25 17.07 14.56
N GLU A 126 -15.77 18.26 14.85
CA GLU A 126 -15.21 19.15 15.86
C GLU A 126 -15.22 18.50 17.24
N PRO A 127 -14.19 18.71 18.07
CA PRO A 127 -14.09 18.09 19.38
C PRO A 127 -15.14 18.64 20.35
N GLY A 128 -15.73 17.76 21.17
CA GLY A 128 -16.43 18.18 22.37
C GLY A 128 -15.40 18.71 23.37
N ALA A 129 -15.53 19.96 23.81
CA ALA A 129 -14.57 20.62 24.69
C ALA A 129 -15.26 21.33 25.87
N GLU A 130 -14.66 21.23 27.04
CA GLU A 130 -15.17 21.79 28.29
C GLU A 130 -14.00 22.18 29.19
N ASN A 131 -14.09 23.32 29.89
CA ASN A 131 -13.08 23.79 30.85
C ASN A 131 -11.64 23.82 30.29
N GLY A 132 -11.48 24.19 29.01
CA GLY A 132 -10.18 24.23 28.33
C GLY A 132 -9.56 22.86 28.05
N ARG A 133 -10.35 21.78 28.06
CA ARG A 133 -9.91 20.41 27.77
C ARG A 133 -10.80 19.77 26.71
N VAL A 134 -10.22 18.94 25.85
CA VAL A 134 -10.98 18.08 24.93
C VAL A 134 -11.60 16.98 25.77
N LYS A 135 -12.94 16.92 25.78
CA LYS A 135 -13.76 15.94 26.48
C LYS A 135 -14.24 14.80 25.59
N GLN A 136 -14.35 15.04 24.29
CA GLN A 136 -14.81 14.03 23.34
C GLN A 136 -14.15 14.24 21.98
N ILE A 137 -13.76 13.15 21.34
CA ILE A 137 -13.42 13.13 19.91
C ILE A 137 -14.45 12.30 19.16
N SER A 138 -14.72 12.67 17.92
CA SER A 138 -15.75 12.02 17.12
C SER A 138 -15.47 12.09 15.61
N LEU A 139 -16.09 11.17 14.89
CA LEU A 139 -16.10 11.11 13.44
C LEU A 139 -17.53 10.87 12.92
N PHE A 140 -17.76 11.20 11.67
CA PHE A 140 -18.98 10.89 10.95
C PHE A 140 -18.70 10.03 9.70
N VAL A 141 -19.65 9.16 9.39
CA VAL A 141 -19.69 8.34 8.18
C VAL A 141 -20.40 9.16 7.11
N LYS A 142 -19.62 9.88 6.30
CA LYS A 142 -20.16 10.74 5.23
C LYS A 142 -20.84 9.91 4.14
N ASN A 143 -20.28 8.75 3.82
CA ASN A 143 -20.87 7.81 2.88
C ASN A 143 -20.51 6.37 3.30
N ASP A 144 -21.50 5.48 3.31
CA ASP A 144 -21.29 4.03 3.36
C ASP A 144 -22.43 3.36 2.58
N PRO A 145 -22.28 3.24 1.24
CA PRO A 145 -23.34 2.76 0.36
C PRO A 145 -23.61 1.25 0.51
N LEU A 146 -22.79 0.54 1.28
CA LEU A 146 -22.94 -0.91 1.54
C LEU A 146 -23.24 -1.22 3.02
N LYS A 147 -23.26 -0.20 3.89
CA LYS A 147 -23.46 -0.32 5.34
C LYS A 147 -22.55 -1.39 5.97
N LEU A 148 -21.26 -1.36 5.60
CA LEU A 148 -20.23 -2.28 6.09
C LEU A 148 -19.62 -1.82 7.42
N ILE A 149 -19.62 -0.51 7.69
CA ILE A 149 -19.04 0.03 8.92
C ILE A 149 -20.01 -0.22 10.08
N THR A 150 -19.53 -0.93 11.09
CA THR A 150 -20.27 -1.25 12.31
C THR A 150 -19.51 -0.84 13.56
N HIS A 151 -18.18 -0.95 13.53
CA HIS A 151 -17.29 -0.55 14.62
C HIS A 151 -16.26 0.48 14.15
N ILE A 152 -15.88 1.38 15.05
CA ILE A 152 -14.74 2.29 14.90
C ILE A 152 -13.75 2.00 16.04
N ARG A 153 -12.49 1.79 15.68
CA ARG A 153 -11.37 1.78 16.63
C ARG A 153 -10.63 3.11 16.53
N PHE A 154 -10.78 3.97 17.53
CA PHE A 154 -9.96 5.16 17.69
C PHE A 154 -8.60 4.76 18.28
N TYR A 155 -7.54 5.37 17.80
CA TYR A 155 -6.20 5.29 18.37
C TYR A 155 -5.83 6.69 18.85
N VAL A 156 -5.73 6.87 20.17
CA VAL A 156 -5.69 8.18 20.82
C VAL A 156 -4.36 8.37 21.54
N ARG A 157 -3.78 9.57 21.41
CA ARG A 157 -2.61 10.05 22.13
C ARG A 157 -2.94 11.37 22.80
N ALA A 158 -3.08 11.35 24.12
CA ALA A 158 -3.27 12.54 24.96
C ALA A 158 -1.93 13.17 25.33
N ASP A 159 -1.81 14.49 25.21
CA ASP A 159 -0.70 15.33 25.69
C ASP A 159 0.71 14.75 25.36
N GLY A 160 0.86 14.16 24.17
CA GLY A 160 2.12 13.59 23.67
C GLY A 160 2.48 12.18 24.16
N GLY A 161 1.62 11.51 24.92
CA GLY A 161 1.86 10.18 25.50
C GLY A 161 1.85 8.99 24.52
N ALA A 162 1.60 7.78 25.03
CA ALA A 162 1.49 6.58 24.21
C ALA A 162 0.13 6.48 23.49
N TRP A 163 0.13 5.86 22.30
CA TRP A 163 -1.11 5.51 21.58
C TRP A 163 -1.92 4.45 22.35
N LYS A 164 -3.22 4.71 22.56
CA LYS A 164 -4.17 3.79 23.19
C LYS A 164 -5.35 3.51 22.24
N PRO A 165 -5.72 2.24 21.99
CA PRO A 165 -6.93 1.92 21.25
C PRO A 165 -8.17 2.10 22.14
N LEU A 166 -9.24 2.67 21.57
CA LEU A 166 -10.57 2.80 22.15
C LEU A 166 -11.60 2.36 21.10
N ASP A 167 -12.39 1.34 21.42
CA ASP A 167 -13.39 0.78 20.51
C ASP A 167 -14.79 1.33 20.80
N THR A 168 -15.55 1.64 19.74
CA THR A 168 -16.94 2.07 19.82
C THR A 168 -17.74 1.60 18.60
N THR A 169 -19.05 1.69 18.65
CA THR A 169 -19.97 1.36 17.55
C THR A 169 -20.44 2.61 16.82
N VAL A 170 -20.77 2.49 15.53
CA VAL A 170 -21.43 3.59 14.81
C VAL A 170 -22.90 3.68 15.23
N ALA A 171 -23.35 4.87 15.58
CA ALA A 171 -24.74 5.19 15.86
C ALA A 171 -25.11 6.52 15.18
N ASN A 172 -26.27 6.56 14.50
CA ASN A 172 -26.72 7.74 13.72
C ASN A 172 -25.65 8.25 12.72
N ASP A 173 -25.01 7.32 11.99
CA ASP A 173 -23.90 7.58 11.07
C ASP A 173 -22.70 8.35 11.70
N ALA A 174 -22.55 8.29 13.03
CA ALA A 174 -21.43 8.89 13.77
C ALA A 174 -20.83 7.93 14.80
N ALA A 175 -19.61 8.23 15.26
CA ALA A 175 -18.95 7.50 16.33
C ALA A 175 -18.14 8.48 17.20
N ALA A 176 -18.18 8.29 18.51
CA ALA A 176 -17.49 9.14 19.48
C ALA A 176 -16.85 8.30 20.59
N VAL A 177 -15.77 8.84 21.18
CA VAL A 177 -15.17 8.33 22.43
C VAL A 177 -14.80 9.50 23.33
N ASP A 178 -15.07 9.33 24.63
CA ASP A 178 -14.74 10.33 25.64
C ASP A 178 -13.25 10.29 25.99
N VAL A 179 -12.69 11.46 26.25
CA VAL A 179 -11.26 11.71 26.51
C VAL A 179 -11.15 12.84 27.54
N ASP A 180 -9.96 13.09 28.09
CA ASP A 180 -9.78 14.26 28.96
C ASP A 180 -8.33 14.78 28.93
N ALA A 181 -8.00 15.62 27.93
CA ALA A 181 -6.65 16.15 27.72
C ALA A 181 -6.66 17.60 27.27
N SER A 182 -5.52 18.29 27.37
CA SER A 182 -5.38 19.64 26.79
C SER A 182 -5.29 19.57 25.26
N THR A 183 -4.55 18.57 24.77
CA THR A 183 -4.34 18.27 23.36
C THR A 183 -4.54 16.78 23.14
N ILE A 184 -5.38 16.43 22.16
CA ILE A 184 -5.54 15.07 21.67
C ILE A 184 -5.00 14.99 20.25
N GLU A 185 -4.19 13.97 19.99
CA GLU A 185 -3.93 13.49 18.63
C GLU A 185 -4.62 12.14 18.44
N TRP A 186 -5.31 11.94 17.33
CA TRP A 186 -6.01 10.69 17.05
C TRP A 186 -6.03 10.31 15.57
N TRP A 187 -6.25 9.02 15.32
CA TRP A 187 -6.64 8.48 14.03
C TRP A 187 -7.59 7.30 14.28
N ALA A 188 -8.36 6.87 13.29
CA ALA A 188 -9.36 5.83 13.47
C ALA A 188 -9.31 4.78 12.35
N ALA A 189 -9.66 3.55 12.69
CA ALA A 189 -9.95 2.48 11.75
C ALA A 189 -11.45 2.19 11.75
N ALA A 190 -12.06 2.18 10.57
CA ALA A 190 -13.42 1.69 10.39
C ALA A 190 -13.41 0.19 10.10
N LEU A 191 -14.26 -0.56 10.80
CA LEU A 191 -14.22 -2.02 10.86
C LEU A 191 -15.61 -2.64 10.60
N THR A 192 -15.59 -3.87 10.09
CA THR A 192 -16.75 -4.77 10.03
C THR A 192 -17.08 -5.35 11.42
N GLU A 193 -18.23 -6.02 11.53
CA GLU A 193 -18.64 -6.78 12.73
C GLU A 193 -17.57 -7.79 13.15
N LYS A 194 -16.91 -8.40 12.15
CA LYS A 194 -15.81 -9.37 12.32
C LYS A 194 -14.44 -8.71 12.51
N GLN A 195 -14.40 -7.40 12.78
CA GLN A 195 -13.19 -6.60 12.96
C GLN A 195 -12.28 -6.54 11.73
N ASP A 196 -12.80 -6.79 10.52
CA ASP A 196 -12.05 -6.61 9.28
C ASP A 196 -11.91 -5.13 8.97
N GLN A 197 -10.73 -4.72 8.53
CA GLN A 197 -10.36 -3.33 8.39
C GLN A 197 -10.79 -2.75 7.03
N LEU A 198 -11.79 -1.87 7.04
CA LEU A 198 -12.36 -1.28 5.83
C LEU A 198 -11.50 -0.12 5.33
N MET A 199 -11.22 0.85 6.20
CA MET A 199 -10.36 2.00 5.90
C MET A 199 -9.85 2.70 7.17
N PHE A 200 -8.99 3.70 6.98
CA PHE A 200 -8.51 4.58 8.03
C PHE A 200 -8.97 6.03 7.80
N LEU A 201 -9.33 6.72 8.89
CA LEU A 201 -9.35 8.17 8.97
C LEU A 201 -8.04 8.62 9.64
N ALA A 202 -7.23 9.41 8.92
CA ALA A 202 -5.89 9.83 9.34
C ALA A 202 -4.92 8.64 9.57
N SER A 203 -3.77 8.87 10.23
CA SER A 203 -2.82 7.81 10.59
C SER A 203 -1.92 8.21 11.78
N ALA A 204 -1.21 7.26 12.39
CA ALA A 204 -0.25 7.55 13.47
C ALA A 204 0.87 8.54 13.09
N GLY A 205 1.21 8.63 11.79
CA GLY A 205 2.21 9.59 11.27
C GLY A 205 1.64 10.94 10.83
N ARG A 206 0.31 11.02 10.63
CA ARG A 206 -0.45 12.23 10.29
C ARG A 206 -1.81 12.17 11.03
N PRO A 207 -1.83 12.32 12.37
CA PRO A 207 -3.06 12.23 13.14
C PRO A 207 -3.90 13.52 13.01
N VAL A 208 -5.21 13.39 13.22
CA VAL A 208 -6.07 14.54 13.53
C VAL A 208 -5.59 15.12 14.85
N LYS A 209 -5.27 16.42 14.88
CA LYS A 209 -4.93 17.14 16.10
C LYS A 209 -6.10 17.98 16.54
N GLN A 210 -6.51 17.84 17.79
CA GLN A 210 -7.58 18.62 18.41
C GLN A 210 -7.08 19.18 19.74
N THR A 211 -7.13 20.50 19.84
CA THR A 211 -6.93 21.26 21.07
C THR A 211 -8.26 21.80 21.50
N ALA A 212 -8.51 21.91 22.81
CA ALA A 212 -9.67 22.64 23.28
C ALA A 212 -9.63 24.08 22.73
N PRO A 213 -10.77 24.66 22.28
CA PRO A 213 -10.83 26.07 21.99
C PRO A 213 -10.34 26.85 23.22
N ALA A 214 -9.44 27.81 23.00
CA ALA A 214 -9.03 28.70 24.07
C ALA A 214 -10.29 29.33 24.67
N ALA A 215 -10.42 29.28 26.01
CA ALA A 215 -11.55 29.90 26.69
C ALA A 215 -11.68 31.35 26.21
N ALA A 216 -12.86 31.72 25.70
CA ALA A 216 -13.05 32.98 25.00
C ALA A 216 -12.47 34.12 25.86
N PRO A 217 -11.49 34.89 25.35
CA PRO A 217 -10.80 35.87 26.17
C PRO A 217 -11.83 36.87 26.69
N VAL A 218 -11.94 36.98 28.01
CA VAL A 218 -12.77 37.98 28.67
C VAL A 218 -12.41 39.32 28.07
N ALA A 219 -13.38 40.01 27.46
CA ALA A 219 -13.09 41.05 26.49
C ALA A 219 -12.35 42.25 27.10
N VAL A 220 -11.02 42.25 26.97
CA VAL A 220 -10.17 43.41 27.26
C VAL A 220 -10.27 44.36 26.08
N ALA A 221 -10.55 45.64 26.35
CA ALA A 221 -10.71 46.67 25.33
C ALA A 221 -9.43 46.79 24.47
N LYS A 222 -9.61 46.84 23.15
CA LYS A 222 -8.52 46.94 22.18
C LYS A 222 -7.83 48.31 22.25
N ASN A 223 -6.52 48.29 22.00
CA ASN A 223 -5.70 49.44 21.64
C ASN A 223 -5.00 49.12 20.31
N ASP A 224 -4.79 50.11 19.44
CA ASP A 224 -4.57 49.89 18.00
C ASP A 224 -3.10 49.78 17.53
N ALA A 225 -2.90 48.91 16.51
CA ALA A 225 -1.89 48.98 15.42
C ALA A 225 -0.38 48.93 15.79
N PRO A 226 0.59 48.79 14.84
CA PRO A 226 0.49 48.77 13.36
C PRO A 226 1.21 47.59 12.62
N LYS A 227 1.31 47.69 11.28
CA LYS A 227 1.79 46.68 10.29
C LYS A 227 3.30 46.71 10.00
N GLU A 228 3.85 45.56 9.60
CA GLU A 228 4.81 45.33 8.49
C GLU A 228 4.83 43.81 8.16
N ALA A 229 5.44 43.23 7.11
CA ALA A 229 6.20 43.70 5.93
C ALA A 229 5.98 42.72 4.73
N VAL A 230 6.83 42.70 3.69
CA VAL A 230 6.81 41.76 2.53
C VAL A 230 8.20 41.18 2.25
N LEU A 231 8.30 39.92 1.77
CA LEU A 231 9.57 39.30 1.31
C LEU A 231 9.45 38.58 -0.05
N THR A 232 10.60 38.47 -0.72
CA THR A 232 10.81 38.16 -2.15
C THR A 232 11.39 36.73 -2.33
N PRO A 233 11.18 36.00 -3.47
CA PRO A 233 11.53 34.57 -3.59
C PRO A 233 12.95 34.26 -4.14
N GLU A 234 13.44 33.04 -3.87
CA GLU A 234 14.75 32.49 -4.28
C GLU A 234 14.69 31.55 -5.52
N PRO A 235 15.84 31.25 -6.18
CA PRO A 235 15.90 30.66 -7.52
C PRO A 235 16.05 29.11 -7.59
N LYS A 236 15.99 28.61 -8.84
CA LYS A 236 15.86 27.20 -9.25
C LYS A 236 17.19 26.61 -9.77
N VAL A 237 17.44 25.32 -9.51
CA VAL A 237 18.62 24.56 -10.02
C VAL A 237 18.19 23.43 -10.96
N THR A 238 18.99 23.16 -12.01
CA THR A 238 18.79 22.11 -13.03
C THR A 238 19.71 20.89 -12.84
N PRO A 239 19.38 19.72 -13.42
CA PRO A 239 20.11 18.48 -13.20
C PRO A 239 21.27 18.25 -14.21
N VAL A 240 22.18 17.35 -13.86
CA VAL A 240 23.25 16.84 -14.73
C VAL A 240 23.00 15.36 -15.02
N GLU A 241 23.10 14.98 -16.29
CA GLU A 241 23.00 13.61 -16.80
C GLU A 241 24.33 13.26 -17.48
N ASP A 242 24.87 12.07 -17.22
CA ASP A 242 26.07 11.55 -17.90
C ASP A 242 25.82 10.08 -18.29
N VAL A 243 26.02 9.78 -19.57
CA VAL A 243 25.80 8.46 -20.19
C VAL A 243 27.10 8.03 -20.83
N ARG A 244 27.59 6.85 -20.46
CA ARG A 244 28.76 6.22 -21.12
C ARG A 244 28.38 4.94 -21.83
N GLU A 245 28.82 4.85 -23.07
CA GLU A 245 28.72 3.66 -23.92
C GLU A 245 29.65 2.54 -23.43
N THR A 246 29.32 1.30 -23.81
CA THR A 246 30.18 0.12 -23.57
C THR A 246 30.40 -0.66 -24.86
N THR A 247 31.66 -1.03 -25.11
CA THR A 247 32.10 -1.79 -26.29
C THR A 247 31.84 -3.30 -26.17
N THR A 248 31.38 -3.91 -27.25
CA THR A 248 30.97 -5.31 -27.30
C THR A 248 32.16 -6.25 -27.55
N THR A 249 32.40 -7.22 -26.65
CA THR A 249 33.32 -8.35 -26.88
C THR A 249 32.52 -9.64 -27.03
N ALA A 250 32.78 -10.41 -28.09
CA ALA A 250 32.03 -11.64 -28.38
C ALA A 250 32.34 -12.75 -27.36
N MET A 251 31.30 -13.24 -26.67
CA MET A 251 31.36 -14.36 -25.73
C MET A 251 30.40 -15.49 -26.14
N SER A 252 30.70 -16.71 -25.68
CA SER A 252 29.84 -17.90 -25.86
C SER A 252 28.38 -17.60 -25.53
N PRO A 253 27.40 -18.03 -26.37
CA PRO A 253 26.01 -17.56 -26.29
C PRO A 253 25.34 -17.85 -24.94
N VAL A 254 25.64 -18.98 -24.30
CA VAL A 254 25.08 -19.32 -22.97
C VAL A 254 25.63 -18.42 -21.87
N ARG A 255 26.93 -18.05 -21.95
CA ARG A 255 27.54 -17.09 -21.01
C ARG A 255 27.09 -15.66 -21.29
N GLY A 256 26.85 -15.31 -22.55
CA GLY A 256 26.24 -14.03 -22.93
C GLY A 256 24.88 -13.82 -22.28
N VAL A 257 24.01 -14.84 -22.28
CA VAL A 257 22.72 -14.80 -21.58
C VAL A 257 22.88 -14.69 -20.06
N GLY A 258 23.76 -15.49 -19.44
CA GLY A 258 24.02 -15.41 -18.00
C GLY A 258 24.58 -14.06 -17.54
N ILE A 259 25.50 -13.47 -18.31
CA ILE A 259 26.04 -12.12 -18.07
C ILE A 259 24.96 -11.06 -18.31
N GLY A 260 24.13 -11.21 -19.35
CA GLY A 260 22.98 -10.33 -19.59
C GLY A 260 22.01 -10.29 -18.40
N PHE A 261 21.72 -11.43 -17.78
CA PHE A 261 20.92 -11.50 -16.56
C PHE A 261 21.58 -10.83 -15.35
N LEU A 262 22.91 -10.95 -15.19
CA LEU A 262 23.63 -10.23 -14.13
C LEU A 262 23.63 -8.71 -14.37
N VAL A 263 23.83 -8.25 -15.60
CA VAL A 263 23.80 -6.82 -15.95
C VAL A 263 22.39 -6.26 -15.74
N ALA A 264 21.35 -6.95 -16.22
CA ALA A 264 19.97 -6.55 -15.98
C ALA A 264 19.61 -6.52 -14.49
N GLY A 265 20.08 -7.51 -13.72
CA GLY A 265 19.93 -7.53 -12.26
C GLY A 265 20.65 -6.37 -11.57
N ALA A 266 21.87 -6.03 -11.99
CA ALA A 266 22.62 -4.90 -11.44
C ALA A 266 21.98 -3.54 -11.77
N VAL A 267 21.48 -3.36 -12.99
CA VAL A 267 20.72 -2.17 -13.40
C VAL A 267 19.42 -2.05 -12.59
N ALA A 268 18.63 -3.13 -12.48
CA ALA A 268 17.42 -3.14 -11.67
C ALA A 268 17.70 -2.85 -10.18
N ALA A 269 18.80 -3.37 -9.63
CA ALA A 269 19.23 -3.05 -8.27
C ALA A 269 19.62 -1.58 -8.10
N GLY A 270 20.36 -0.99 -9.05
CA GLY A 270 20.74 0.43 -9.04
C GLY A 270 19.56 1.39 -9.16
N VAL A 271 18.59 1.06 -10.01
CA VAL A 271 17.33 1.83 -10.10
C VAL A 271 16.49 1.65 -8.82
N GLY A 272 16.45 0.43 -8.25
CA GLY A 272 15.81 0.15 -6.97
C GLY A 272 16.39 0.93 -5.79
N THR A 273 17.73 1.02 -5.68
CA THR A 273 18.39 1.83 -4.65
C THR A 273 18.22 3.33 -4.89
N TYR A 274 18.22 3.81 -6.15
CA TYR A 274 17.88 5.20 -6.45
C TYR A 274 16.48 5.57 -5.95
N PHE A 275 15.46 4.74 -6.24
CA PHE A 275 14.10 4.98 -5.73
C PHE A 275 14.01 4.85 -4.20
N GLY A 276 14.76 3.94 -3.58
CA GLY A 276 14.85 3.83 -2.12
C GLY A 276 15.45 5.07 -1.46
N ILE A 277 16.54 5.61 -2.01
CA ILE A 277 17.16 6.87 -1.54
C ILE A 277 16.20 8.04 -1.79
N SER A 278 15.59 8.13 -2.97
CA SER A 278 14.64 9.19 -3.32
C SER A 278 13.43 9.21 -2.38
N ALA A 279 12.85 8.04 -2.06
CA ALA A 279 11.75 7.92 -1.10
C ALA A 279 12.16 8.34 0.33
N ASN A 280 13.41 8.10 0.73
CA ASN A 280 13.94 8.57 2.01
C ASN A 280 14.17 10.10 2.01
N THR A 281 14.71 10.66 0.91
CA THR A 281 14.85 12.11 0.72
C THR A 281 13.49 12.82 0.70
N ALA A 282 12.48 12.20 0.08
CA ALA A 282 11.10 12.70 0.16
C ALA A 282 10.57 12.69 1.61
N ALA A 283 10.87 11.65 2.40
CA ALA A 283 10.51 11.60 3.81
C ALA A 283 11.24 12.66 4.65
N THR A 284 12.54 12.91 4.42
CA THR A 284 13.28 13.98 5.11
C THR A 284 12.79 15.36 4.69
N ASN A 285 12.44 15.56 3.42
CA ASN A 285 11.88 16.82 2.93
C ASN A 285 10.50 17.08 3.51
N ILE A 286 9.61 16.08 3.57
CA ILE A 286 8.32 16.17 4.27
C ILE A 286 8.51 16.51 5.75
N ARG A 287 9.53 15.93 6.42
CA ARG A 287 9.82 16.22 7.84
C ARG A 287 10.38 17.64 8.05
N ALA A 288 11.34 18.08 7.22
CA ALA A 288 11.89 19.43 7.27
C ALA A 288 10.81 20.48 6.96
N SER A 289 9.98 20.21 5.95
CA SER A 289 8.76 20.95 5.64
C SER A 289 7.88 21.12 6.87
N LEU A 290 7.46 20.03 7.52
CA LEU A 290 6.59 20.08 8.70
C LEU A 290 7.17 20.86 9.89
N MET A 291 8.50 21.03 9.97
CA MET A 291 9.14 21.86 11.00
C MET A 291 9.17 23.36 10.65
N ASN A 292 9.05 23.72 9.36
CA ASN A 292 9.13 25.11 8.88
C ASN A 292 7.76 25.83 8.77
N GLY A 293 6.67 25.19 9.19
CA GLY A 293 5.39 25.87 9.52
C GLY A 293 4.50 26.36 8.37
N GLY A 294 4.99 26.49 7.13
CA GLY A 294 4.20 27.00 6.00
C GLY A 294 3.98 25.96 4.89
N TYR A 295 2.85 25.24 4.89
CA TYR A 295 2.58 24.19 3.88
C TYR A 295 1.20 24.22 3.24
N ASP A 296 1.20 24.11 1.91
CA ASP A 296 0.05 23.72 1.09
C ASP A 296 -0.27 22.22 1.31
N PRO A 297 -1.47 21.87 1.79
CA PRO A 297 -1.88 20.48 1.99
C PRO A 297 -1.83 19.63 0.71
N ASN A 298 -2.07 20.22 -0.47
CA ASN A 298 -2.11 19.48 -1.73
C ASN A 298 -0.70 19.03 -2.17
N ALA A 299 0.31 19.90 -2.02
CA ALA A 299 1.70 19.55 -2.28
C ALA A 299 2.20 18.39 -1.40
N LEU A 300 1.86 18.39 -0.11
CA LEU A 300 2.22 17.31 0.83
C LEU A 300 1.45 16.01 0.61
N TYR A 301 0.26 16.05 0.01
CA TYR A 301 -0.47 14.86 -0.43
C TYR A 301 0.19 14.24 -1.67
N GLN A 302 0.52 15.07 -2.68
CA GLN A 302 1.21 14.60 -3.88
C GLN A 302 2.59 13.99 -3.55
N GLN A 303 3.37 14.61 -2.65
CA GLN A 303 4.65 14.04 -2.20
C GLN A 303 4.51 12.71 -1.44
N ASP A 304 3.44 12.52 -0.65
CA ASP A 304 3.22 11.27 0.08
C ASP A 304 2.78 10.13 -0.85
N GLN A 305 1.90 10.42 -1.80
CA GLN A 305 1.52 9.49 -2.88
C GLN A 305 2.72 9.12 -3.77
N ALA A 306 3.57 10.09 -4.10
CA ALA A 306 4.84 9.83 -4.78
C ALA A 306 5.75 8.91 -3.95
N ARG A 307 5.90 9.16 -2.64
CA ARG A 307 6.71 8.29 -1.75
C ARG A 307 6.18 6.86 -1.71
N ILE A 308 4.87 6.68 -1.56
CA ILE A 308 4.23 5.35 -1.55
C ILE A 308 4.51 4.63 -2.87
N THR A 309 4.23 5.29 -4.00
CA THR A 309 4.46 4.76 -5.35
C THR A 309 5.93 4.38 -5.58
N GLN A 310 6.87 5.26 -5.22
CA GLN A 310 8.31 5.00 -5.31
C GLN A 310 8.75 3.82 -4.43
N SER A 311 8.20 3.68 -3.22
CA SER A 311 8.54 2.54 -2.34
C SER A 311 8.06 1.20 -2.90
N THR A 312 6.88 1.17 -3.54
CA THR A 312 6.37 -0.02 -4.23
C THR A 312 7.24 -0.38 -5.44
N ILE A 313 7.64 0.62 -6.25
CA ILE A 313 8.54 0.42 -7.40
C ILE A 313 9.92 -0.07 -6.92
N ALA A 314 10.49 0.54 -5.89
CA ALA A 314 11.77 0.11 -5.31
C ALA A 314 11.73 -1.35 -4.84
N ASN A 315 10.68 -1.74 -4.09
CA ASN A 315 10.50 -3.11 -3.63
C ASN A 315 10.37 -4.09 -4.80
N ALA A 316 9.53 -3.78 -5.81
CA ALA A 316 9.36 -4.62 -6.99
C ALA A 316 10.67 -4.79 -7.78
N LEU A 317 11.43 -3.72 -7.98
CA LEU A 317 12.71 -3.75 -8.69
C LEU A 317 13.79 -4.50 -7.91
N LEU A 318 13.86 -4.36 -6.59
CA LEU A 318 14.81 -5.09 -5.75
C LEU A 318 14.50 -6.60 -5.70
N ILE A 319 13.22 -6.98 -5.66
CA ILE A 319 12.80 -8.39 -5.78
C ILE A 319 13.16 -8.95 -7.15
N GLY A 320 12.86 -8.21 -8.23
CA GLY A 320 13.22 -8.58 -9.60
C GLY A 320 14.74 -8.72 -9.78
N ALA A 321 15.53 -7.76 -9.29
CA ALA A 321 16.99 -7.78 -9.31
C ALA A 321 17.55 -9.01 -8.59
N GLY A 322 16.99 -9.37 -7.43
CA GLY A 322 17.37 -10.59 -6.70
C GLY A 322 17.13 -11.86 -7.52
N ALA A 323 15.96 -11.99 -8.15
CA ALA A 323 15.62 -13.14 -8.99
C ALA A 323 16.51 -13.25 -10.23
N LEU A 324 16.76 -12.13 -10.93
CA LEU A 324 17.65 -12.08 -12.10
C LEU A 324 19.11 -12.37 -11.72
N GLY A 325 19.58 -11.83 -10.59
CA GLY A 325 20.94 -12.07 -10.07
C GLY A 325 21.20 -13.53 -9.71
N VAL A 326 20.25 -14.19 -9.01
CA VAL A 326 20.35 -15.62 -8.70
C VAL A 326 20.32 -16.46 -9.99
N THR A 327 19.44 -16.13 -10.94
CA THR A 327 19.34 -16.85 -12.22
C THR A 327 20.62 -16.72 -13.05
N GLY A 328 21.17 -15.51 -13.18
CA GLY A 328 22.44 -15.26 -13.87
C GLY A 328 23.61 -16.00 -13.23
N LEU A 329 23.68 -16.03 -11.89
CA LEU A 329 24.70 -16.78 -11.16
C LEU A 329 24.60 -18.29 -11.40
N ILE A 330 23.39 -18.86 -11.40
CA ILE A 330 23.15 -20.29 -11.73
C ILE A 330 23.60 -20.59 -13.15
N LEU A 331 23.24 -19.76 -14.13
CA LEU A 331 23.65 -19.93 -15.53
C LEU A 331 25.17 -19.86 -15.72
N ILE A 332 25.87 -19.05 -14.92
CA ILE A 332 27.34 -18.96 -14.95
C ILE A 332 28.01 -20.18 -14.29
N ILE A 333 27.44 -20.72 -13.21
CA ILE A 333 27.96 -21.90 -12.52
C ILE A 333 27.72 -23.17 -13.36
N VAL A 334 26.49 -23.37 -13.86
CA VAL A 334 26.09 -24.56 -14.63
C VAL A 334 26.61 -24.49 -16.08
N GLY A 335 26.66 -23.29 -16.67
CA GLY A 335 27.21 -23.05 -18.01
C GLY A 335 28.73 -23.18 -18.13
N LYS A 336 29.39 -23.81 -17.16
CA LYS A 336 30.81 -24.17 -17.23
C LYS A 336 31.05 -25.38 -18.15
N ASP A 337 30.17 -26.39 -18.07
CA ASP A 337 30.39 -27.72 -18.65
C ASP A 337 29.31 -28.13 -19.68
N VAL A 338 28.48 -27.18 -20.14
CA VAL A 338 27.45 -27.39 -21.17
C VAL A 338 27.99 -26.99 -22.55
N VAL A 339 28.26 -28.00 -23.39
CA VAL A 339 28.62 -27.83 -24.81
C VAL A 339 27.36 -28.01 -25.65
N VAL A 340 26.96 -26.93 -26.33
CA VAL A 340 25.91 -26.95 -27.35
C VAL A 340 26.58 -27.08 -28.71
N SER A 341 26.38 -28.21 -29.37
CA SER A 341 26.89 -28.47 -30.72
C SER A 341 25.73 -28.51 -31.72
N PRO A 342 25.83 -27.85 -32.89
CA PRO A 342 24.87 -28.07 -33.96
C PRO A 342 24.96 -29.52 -34.44
N ASN A 343 23.81 -30.15 -34.70
CA ASN A 343 23.75 -31.48 -35.30
C ASN A 343 23.51 -31.39 -36.82
N ALA A 344 23.78 -32.49 -37.54
CA ALA A 344 23.66 -32.54 -38.99
C ALA A 344 22.24 -32.31 -39.54
N ASN A 345 21.22 -32.31 -38.68
CA ASN A 345 19.81 -32.14 -39.04
C ASN A 345 19.30 -30.70 -38.78
N GLY A 346 20.20 -29.74 -38.52
CA GLY A 346 19.84 -28.35 -38.21
C GLY A 346 19.31 -28.13 -36.79
N GLY A 347 19.36 -29.14 -35.92
CA GLY A 347 19.06 -29.02 -34.49
C GLY A 347 20.31 -28.70 -33.67
N ALA A 348 20.13 -28.47 -32.37
CA ALA A 348 21.21 -28.32 -31.41
C ALA A 348 21.21 -29.49 -30.40
N THR A 349 22.37 -30.12 -30.22
CA THR A 349 22.58 -31.14 -29.19
C THR A 349 23.25 -30.50 -27.98
N VAL A 350 22.58 -30.55 -26.84
CA VAL A 350 23.10 -30.07 -25.56
C VAL A 350 23.76 -31.23 -24.84
N SER A 351 25.07 -31.16 -24.62
CA SER A 351 25.84 -32.16 -23.90
C SER A 351 26.51 -31.53 -22.68
N GLY A 352 26.57 -32.27 -21.57
CA GLY A 352 27.27 -31.80 -20.37
C GLY A 352 27.56 -32.94 -19.42
N ARG A 353 28.60 -32.77 -18.59
CA ARG A 353 28.83 -33.62 -17.42
C ARG A 353 27.98 -33.07 -16.28
N PHE A 354 26.97 -33.85 -15.90
CA PHE A 354 26.18 -33.65 -14.69
C PHE A 354 26.82 -34.38 -13.50
#